data_AF-A0A7C1QC80-F1
#
_entry.id   AF-A0A7C1QC80-F1
#
_cell.length_a   1.000
_cell.length_b   1.000
_cell.length_c   1.000
_cell.angle_alpha   90.00
_cell.angle_beta   90.00
_cell.angle_gamma   90.00
#
_symmetry.space_group_name_H-M   'P 1'
#
loop_
_entity.id
_entity.type
_entity.pdbx_description
1 polymer ?
#
loop_
_entity_poly.entity_id
_entity_poly.type
_entity_poly.pdbx_seq_one_letter_code
_entity_poly.pdbx_strand_id
1 'polypeptide(L)'
;MNLKRSITAVALNTCFLLLIVLNFSCADSNKKSGEDTSYQKHLFKKTLETSQLAVSVVATDLDYPWDLCWGGEDSNILWFTEIKGTVNQLNTDTGEIKNLLKLDDVLVKKSYGLLGFAVHPDMEKHPYIFLHYTYSKNDEIRSKLVRYTYKDEKLETPKILLEDIPGRSYHNGSRIVISPDDKIFLCLGDAGKKRLAQNTSVISGKILRLNLDGSIPIDNPIKGSPVYSRGHRNVQGLVMANNILYSSEHGEANDDELNIIKANGNYGWPDVTGFCNEPYELAYCKDSIIVEPIKEWTPTIAPSGIAYFGSSKIPEWTNSILVGSLKGTSLRVLKLSSDGTKVEGESVAFNRQFGRIRDVIVAPNGDIYLCTSNKDWHPKANPEFYSDAKLPMIDDDRIIRIRQASDDLKNSLIEMTEKQTPVDNDGMANGIAGAGMAVYQKFCASCHKADGSGSDGFFPPLSKTEGVGDKERFMKSVIEGVSGPLVVQGKTYNQDMPSFKFLTDKELADVLSYVRASFGNGHPSITEDEVVKYKELLQN
;
A
#
# COMPACT_ATOMS: atom_id res chain seq x y z
N MET A 1 49.28 93.67 26.27
CA MET A 1 48.37 93.91 25.13
C MET A 1 47.52 92.66 25.00
N ASN A 2 46.19 92.61 25.05
CA ASN A 2 45.09 93.52 25.37
C ASN A 2 43.92 92.55 25.67
N LEU A 3 43.34 92.59 26.87
CA LEU A 3 41.95 93.06 27.15
C LEU A 3 40.83 92.17 26.52
N LYS A 4 39.82 91.60 27.21
CA LYS A 4 38.85 92.09 28.23
C LYS A 4 38.18 90.86 28.93
N ARG A 5 37.95 90.81 30.27
CA ARG A 5 36.76 91.24 31.09
C ARG A 5 35.40 90.74 30.54
N SER A 6 34.45 90.12 31.28
CA SER A 6 33.89 90.31 32.65
C SER A 6 33.22 88.99 33.15
N ILE A 7 33.28 88.60 34.44
CA ILE A 7 32.33 88.84 35.58
C ILE A 7 30.88 88.42 35.23
N THR A 8 30.20 87.46 35.91
CA THR A 8 29.45 87.65 37.19
C THR A 8 29.00 86.30 37.80
N ALA A 9 28.61 86.36 39.08
CA ALA A 9 28.52 85.36 40.13
C ALA A 9 27.29 84.40 40.17
N VAL A 10 27.52 83.24 40.80
CA VAL A 10 26.76 82.53 41.86
C VAL A 10 25.23 82.38 41.71
N ALA A 11 24.76 81.12 41.65
CA ALA A 11 23.79 80.57 42.61
C ALA A 11 23.66 79.03 42.49
N LEU A 12 23.68 78.42 43.66
CA LEU A 12 23.48 77.00 43.98
C LEU A 12 22.01 76.60 43.70
N ASN A 13 21.76 75.46 43.05
CA ASN A 13 20.63 74.61 43.43
C ASN A 13 20.73 73.18 42.89
N THR A 14 20.72 72.26 43.84
CA THR A 14 20.45 70.82 43.78
C THR A 14 19.29 70.44 42.85
N CYS A 15 19.50 69.43 41.99
CA CYS A 15 18.40 68.61 41.46
C CYS A 15 18.87 67.21 41.04
N PHE A 16 18.41 66.22 41.81
CA PHE A 16 18.06 64.84 41.47
C PHE A 16 19.00 64.02 40.55
N LEU A 17 19.73 63.10 41.18
CA LEU A 17 20.16 61.83 40.57
C LEU A 17 18.91 61.06 40.11
N LEU A 18 18.80 60.84 38.80
CA LEU A 18 17.86 59.88 38.23
C LEU A 18 18.51 58.48 38.29
N LEU A 19 18.17 57.70 39.32
CA LEU A 19 18.45 56.27 39.34
C LEU A 19 17.52 55.58 38.33
N ILE A 20 18.04 55.24 37.15
CA ILE A 20 17.36 54.35 36.21
C ILE A 20 17.49 52.94 36.79
N VAL A 21 16.46 52.52 37.52
CA VAL A 21 16.23 51.11 37.85
C VAL A 21 15.84 50.42 36.54
N LEU A 22 16.81 49.80 35.88
CA LEU A 22 16.56 48.82 34.84
C LEU A 22 15.85 47.63 35.50
N ASN A 23 14.52 47.62 35.41
CA ASN A 23 13.73 46.42 35.60
C ASN A 23 14.16 45.41 34.54
N PHE A 24 15.12 44.55 34.88
CA PHE A 24 15.23 43.23 34.28
C PHE A 24 14.00 42.45 34.72
N SER A 25 12.89 42.67 34.01
CA SER A 25 11.82 41.69 33.96
C SER A 25 12.41 40.47 33.29
N CYS A 26 12.68 39.42 34.09
CA CYS A 26 12.76 38.07 33.58
C CYS A 26 11.41 37.77 32.92
N ALA A 27 11.28 38.14 31.66
CA ALA A 27 10.28 37.54 30.79
C ALA A 27 10.70 36.07 30.67
N ASP A 28 9.98 35.21 31.38
CA ASP A 28 9.96 33.77 31.14
C ASP A 28 9.85 33.55 29.62
N SER A 29 10.96 33.21 28.99
CA SER A 29 10.96 32.68 27.63
C SER A 29 10.52 31.23 27.68
N ASN A 30 9.32 30.98 28.21
CA ASN A 30 8.55 29.80 27.88
C ASN A 30 7.91 30.04 26.50
N LYS A 31 8.73 30.06 25.45
CA LYS A 31 8.24 29.65 24.13
C LYS A 31 7.92 28.16 24.27
N LYS A 32 6.70 27.84 24.71
CA LYS A 32 6.08 26.59 24.29
C LYS A 32 6.04 26.69 22.77
N SER A 33 6.94 25.98 22.09
CA SER A 33 6.72 25.59 20.69
C SER A 33 5.46 24.71 20.69
N GLY A 34 4.29 25.34 20.66
CA GLY A 34 3.02 24.65 20.54
C GLY A 34 2.90 24.11 19.13
N GLU A 35 2.48 22.85 19.00
CA GLU A 35 2.01 22.22 17.76
C GLU A 35 0.96 23.16 17.12
N ASP A 36 1.18 23.65 15.90
CA ASP A 36 0.15 24.37 15.15
C ASP A 36 -0.72 23.34 14.46
N THR A 37 -1.74 22.87 15.15
CA THR A 37 -2.65 21.85 14.62
C THR A 37 -3.74 22.43 13.71
N SER A 38 -3.72 23.73 13.40
CA SER A 38 -4.80 24.39 12.63
C SER A 38 -4.95 23.88 11.20
N TYR A 39 -3.86 23.35 10.62
CA TYR A 39 -3.88 22.73 9.29
C TYR A 39 -4.56 21.35 9.29
N GLN A 40 -4.66 20.70 10.46
CA GLN A 40 -5.26 19.37 10.57
C GLN A 40 -6.77 19.46 10.41
N LYS A 41 -7.27 18.94 9.29
CA LYS A 41 -8.71 18.81 9.10
C LYS A 41 -9.20 17.57 9.82
N HIS A 42 -9.69 17.75 11.04
CA HIS A 42 -10.33 16.69 11.79
C HIS A 42 -11.58 16.17 11.06
N LEU A 43 -11.60 14.86 10.82
CA LEU A 43 -12.71 14.21 10.12
C LEU A 43 -13.77 13.76 11.11
N PHE A 44 -13.37 12.96 12.09
CA PHE A 44 -14.26 12.31 13.05
C PHE A 44 -13.45 11.65 14.18
N LYS A 45 -14.15 11.13 15.17
CA LYS A 45 -13.62 10.14 16.11
C LYS A 45 -14.14 8.74 15.81
N LYS A 46 -13.34 7.71 16.06
CA LYS A 46 -13.80 6.30 16.05
C LYS A 46 -13.66 5.72 17.44
N THR A 47 -14.77 5.32 18.03
CA THR A 47 -14.79 4.60 19.31
C THR A 47 -14.53 3.12 19.08
N LEU A 48 -13.54 2.57 19.78
CA LEU A 48 -13.29 1.14 19.93
C LEU A 48 -13.91 0.66 21.25
N GLU A 49 -13.48 -0.48 21.78
CA GLU A 49 -14.01 -1.00 23.05
C GLU A 49 -13.69 -0.09 24.24
N THR A 50 -12.47 0.43 24.28
CA THR A 50 -11.91 1.26 25.37
C THR A 50 -11.24 2.53 24.87
N SER A 51 -10.75 2.52 23.63
CA SER A 51 -10.07 3.64 22.99
C SER A 51 -11.03 4.54 22.22
N GLN A 52 -10.72 5.83 22.19
CA GLN A 52 -11.34 6.77 21.27
C GLN A 52 -10.25 7.31 20.36
N LEU A 53 -10.37 7.10 19.07
CA LEU A 53 -9.39 7.52 18.08
C LEU A 53 -9.79 8.86 17.48
N ALA A 54 -8.86 9.80 17.39
CA ALA A 54 -9.00 11.00 16.59
C ALA A 54 -8.44 10.75 15.18
N VAL A 55 -9.20 11.14 14.16
CA VAL A 55 -8.81 11.00 12.75
C VAL A 55 -8.73 12.38 12.11
N SER A 56 -7.59 12.71 11.52
CA SER A 56 -7.37 13.98 10.81
C SER A 56 -6.68 13.77 9.47
N VAL A 57 -7.00 14.64 8.51
CA VAL A 57 -6.20 14.78 7.29
C VAL A 57 -5.07 15.76 7.56
N VAL A 58 -3.84 15.36 7.24
CA VAL A 58 -2.62 16.15 7.48
C VAL A 58 -1.92 16.56 6.18
N ALA A 59 -2.32 16.01 5.03
CA ALA A 59 -1.93 16.48 3.70
C ALA A 59 -3.02 16.11 2.68
N THR A 60 -3.20 16.94 1.65
CA THR A 60 -4.19 16.77 0.55
C THR A 60 -3.55 17.02 -0.80
N ASP A 61 -4.32 16.79 -1.87
CA ASP A 61 -3.96 17.14 -3.25
C ASP A 61 -2.69 16.45 -3.76
N LEU A 62 -2.37 15.29 -3.18
CA LEU A 62 -1.16 14.54 -3.49
C LEU A 62 -1.30 13.76 -4.81
N ASP A 63 -0.15 13.47 -5.42
CA ASP A 63 0.03 12.76 -6.69
C ASP A 63 0.38 11.28 -6.46
N TYR A 64 -0.56 10.54 -5.86
CA TYR A 64 -0.49 9.09 -5.61
C TYR A 64 0.70 8.79 -4.68
N PRO A 65 0.63 9.22 -3.41
CA PRO A 65 1.65 8.92 -2.43
C PRO A 65 1.80 7.41 -2.30
N TRP A 66 3.01 6.87 -2.51
CA TRP A 66 3.22 5.43 -2.63
C TRP A 66 3.78 4.78 -1.38
N ASP A 67 4.63 5.50 -0.65
CA ASP A 67 5.37 4.99 0.49
C ASP A 67 5.58 6.10 1.53
N LEU A 68 5.53 5.73 2.80
CA LEU A 68 5.72 6.57 3.99
C LEU A 68 6.89 6.05 4.84
N CYS A 69 7.65 6.95 5.46
CA CYS A 69 8.74 6.61 6.39
C CYS A 69 8.84 7.70 7.44
N TRP A 70 9.07 7.31 8.69
CA TRP A 70 9.27 8.28 9.76
C TRP A 70 10.72 8.79 9.78
N GLY A 71 10.90 10.09 9.99
CA GLY A 71 12.18 10.80 9.87
C GLY A 71 13.15 10.65 11.05
N GLY A 72 13.04 9.60 11.86
CA GLY A 72 13.85 9.35 13.08
C GLY A 72 13.04 9.45 14.38
N GLU A 73 13.56 8.88 15.47
CA GLU A 73 12.80 8.67 16.73
C GLU A 73 12.18 9.95 17.32
N ASP A 74 12.95 11.04 17.38
CA ASP A 74 12.52 12.32 17.95
C ASP A 74 12.00 13.33 16.91
N SER A 75 11.75 12.86 15.69
CA SER A 75 11.32 13.71 14.58
C SER A 75 9.81 13.94 14.59
N ASN A 76 9.39 15.10 14.08
CA ASN A 76 8.02 15.39 13.63
C ASN A 76 7.91 15.36 12.09
N ILE A 77 8.89 14.75 11.42
CA ILE A 77 8.96 14.70 9.96
C ILE A 77 8.50 13.34 9.46
N LEU A 78 7.41 13.36 8.71
CA LEU A 78 6.96 12.24 7.89
C LEU A 78 7.54 12.39 6.49
N TRP A 79 8.34 11.43 6.05
CA TRP A 79 8.80 11.37 4.67
C TRP A 79 7.82 10.59 3.83
N PHE A 80 7.68 10.96 2.56
CA PHE A 80 6.87 10.22 1.63
C PHE A 80 7.34 10.38 0.19
N THR A 81 7.00 9.40 -0.65
CA THR A 81 7.19 9.47 -2.09
C THR A 81 5.86 9.63 -2.80
N GLU A 82 5.88 10.29 -3.95
CA GLU A 82 4.77 10.27 -4.90
C GLU A 82 5.21 9.61 -6.18
N ILE A 83 4.28 8.89 -6.82
CA ILE A 83 4.61 8.03 -7.97
C ILE A 83 5.25 8.80 -9.12
N LYS A 84 4.99 10.11 -9.22
CA LYS A 84 5.58 11.00 -10.22
C LYS A 84 7.06 11.28 -10.01
N GLY A 85 7.73 10.67 -9.04
CA GLY A 85 9.17 10.80 -8.83
C GLY A 85 9.57 11.91 -7.88
N THR A 86 8.70 12.29 -6.95
CA THR A 86 9.03 13.27 -5.90
C THR A 86 9.26 12.57 -4.57
N VAL A 87 10.30 13.01 -3.85
CA VAL A 87 10.54 12.68 -2.44
C VAL A 87 10.27 13.93 -1.62
N ASN A 88 9.42 13.80 -0.62
CA ASN A 88 8.90 14.92 0.14
C ASN A 88 9.03 14.65 1.66
N GLN A 89 9.07 15.74 2.42
CA GLN A 89 8.93 15.75 3.89
C GLN A 89 7.68 16.55 4.26
N LEU A 90 6.83 15.98 5.10
CA LEU A 90 5.72 16.65 5.78
C LEU A 90 6.12 16.87 7.23
N ASN A 91 6.12 18.13 7.68
CA ASN A 91 6.22 18.45 9.09
C ASN A 91 4.84 18.29 9.74
N THR A 92 4.69 17.29 10.62
CA THR A 92 3.40 16.93 11.23
C THR A 92 2.93 17.88 12.33
N ASP A 93 3.71 18.90 12.67
CA ASP A 93 3.30 19.93 13.63
C ASP A 93 2.80 21.20 12.94
N THR A 94 3.09 21.37 11.66
CA THR A 94 2.79 22.61 10.91
C THR A 94 2.05 22.38 9.59
N GLY A 95 2.09 21.16 9.05
CA GLY A 95 1.52 20.84 7.74
C GLY A 95 2.40 21.24 6.57
N GLU A 96 3.59 21.80 6.81
CA GLU A 96 4.51 22.21 5.76
C GLU A 96 5.04 20.99 5.00
N ILE A 97 4.89 21.01 3.67
CA ILE A 97 5.45 20.01 2.77
C ILE A 97 6.63 20.60 2.02
N LYS A 98 7.79 19.95 2.15
CA LYS A 98 9.01 20.29 1.44
C LYS A 98 9.36 19.21 0.43
N ASN A 99 9.52 19.60 -0.84
CA ASN A 99 10.08 18.71 -1.86
C ASN A 99 11.61 18.69 -1.75
N LEU A 100 12.18 17.49 -1.62
CA LEU A 100 13.63 17.28 -1.47
C LEU A 100 14.30 16.83 -2.76
N LEU A 101 13.55 16.14 -3.62
CA LEU A 101 14.03 15.58 -4.86
C LEU A 101 12.89 15.46 -5.86
N LYS A 102 13.20 15.72 -7.13
CA LYS A 102 12.42 15.34 -8.30
C LYS A 102 13.33 14.52 -9.22
N LEU A 103 12.91 13.30 -9.54
CA LEU A 103 13.61 12.43 -10.47
C LEU A 103 13.21 12.78 -11.92
N ASP A 104 14.21 12.94 -12.79
CA ASP A 104 14.01 13.30 -14.19
C ASP A 104 13.76 12.08 -15.09
N ASP A 105 14.29 10.92 -14.73
CA ASP A 105 14.29 9.70 -15.54
C ASP A 105 13.23 8.68 -15.10
N VAL A 106 12.34 9.07 -14.19
CA VAL A 106 11.24 8.21 -13.73
C VAL A 106 10.25 7.98 -14.86
N LEU A 107 10.03 6.71 -15.20
CA LEU A 107 8.97 6.31 -16.12
C LEU A 107 7.70 6.08 -15.29
N VAL A 108 6.65 6.86 -15.54
CA VAL A 108 5.44 6.87 -14.70
C VAL A 108 4.19 6.61 -15.53
N LYS A 109 3.38 5.65 -15.11
CA LYS A 109 2.01 5.45 -15.60
C LYS A 109 1.22 4.57 -14.63
N LYS A 110 0.17 5.13 -14.01
CA LYS A 110 -0.75 4.44 -13.09
C LYS A 110 -0.06 3.72 -11.93
N SER A 111 0.44 2.50 -12.15
CA SER A 111 0.96 1.53 -11.17
C SER A 111 2.48 1.42 -11.13
N TYR A 112 3.20 2.16 -11.98
CA TYR A 112 4.65 2.24 -11.98
C TYR A 112 5.12 3.70 -12.01
N GLY A 113 6.28 3.96 -11.41
CA GLY A 113 6.89 5.26 -11.20
C GLY A 113 7.94 5.19 -10.10
N LEU A 114 7.99 6.19 -9.22
CA LEU A 114 8.71 6.08 -7.95
C LEU A 114 7.84 5.30 -6.96
N LEU A 115 8.33 4.12 -6.59
CA LEU A 115 7.58 3.16 -5.79
C LEU A 115 8.17 3.13 -4.39
N GLY A 116 8.94 2.10 -4.08
CA GLY A 116 9.44 1.89 -2.74
C GLY A 116 10.53 2.88 -2.34
N PHE A 117 10.56 3.22 -1.07
CA PHE A 117 11.67 3.91 -0.45
C PHE A 117 11.95 3.40 0.96
N ALA A 118 13.13 3.73 1.48
CA ALA A 118 13.43 3.59 2.89
C ALA A 118 14.36 4.71 3.35
N VAL A 119 14.13 5.19 4.57
CA VAL A 119 15.05 6.05 5.32
C VAL A 119 15.86 5.14 6.23
N HIS A 120 17.19 5.30 6.28
CA HIS A 120 18.00 4.57 7.25
C HIS A 120 17.64 5.02 8.68
N PRO A 121 17.46 4.10 9.66
CA PRO A 121 17.07 4.49 11.02
C PRO A 121 18.14 5.31 11.75
N ASP A 122 19.42 4.99 11.53
CA ASP A 122 20.57 5.74 12.03
C ASP A 122 21.09 6.70 10.94
N MET A 123 20.45 7.86 10.81
CA MET A 123 20.84 8.89 9.83
C MET A 123 22.14 9.61 10.20
N GLU A 124 22.62 9.53 11.44
CA GLU A 124 23.89 10.13 11.85
C GLU A 124 25.07 9.36 11.26
N LYS A 125 25.04 8.04 11.36
CA LYS A 125 26.07 7.16 10.81
C LYS A 125 25.87 6.89 9.32
N HIS A 126 24.61 6.74 8.91
CA HIS A 126 24.22 6.38 7.57
C HIS A 126 23.12 7.32 7.09
N PRO A 127 23.46 8.55 6.64
CA PRO A 127 22.50 9.53 6.12
C PRO A 127 21.98 9.10 4.75
N TYR A 128 21.40 7.92 4.64
CA TYR A 128 21.08 7.23 3.41
C TYR A 128 19.59 7.08 3.22
N ILE A 129 19.14 7.45 2.02
CA ILE A 129 17.79 7.19 1.53
C ILE A 129 17.89 6.23 0.37
N PHE A 130 17.04 5.21 0.34
CA PHE A 130 17.00 4.22 -0.72
C PHE A 130 15.71 4.40 -1.51
N LEU A 131 15.79 4.44 -2.84
CA LEU A 131 14.65 4.60 -3.74
C LEU A 131 14.64 3.44 -4.75
N HIS A 132 13.47 2.84 -4.95
CA HIS A 132 13.22 1.90 -6.05
C HIS A 132 12.19 2.49 -7.01
N TYR A 133 12.58 2.66 -8.27
CA TYR A 133 11.71 3.29 -9.27
C TYR A 133 11.90 2.72 -10.66
N THR A 134 10.87 2.88 -11.48
CA THR A 134 10.88 2.46 -12.88
C THR A 134 11.43 3.54 -13.81
N TYR A 135 12.09 3.11 -14.87
CA TYR A 135 12.64 3.94 -15.95
C TYR A 135 12.51 3.21 -17.30
N SER A 136 12.73 3.92 -18.40
CA SER A 136 12.74 3.34 -19.75
C SER A 136 14.16 2.97 -20.17
N LYS A 137 14.36 1.76 -20.69
CA LYS A 137 15.60 1.33 -21.33
C LYS A 137 15.26 0.52 -22.58
N ASN A 138 15.68 1.00 -23.75
CA ASN A 138 15.34 0.39 -25.05
C ASN A 138 13.83 0.14 -25.24
N ASP A 139 13.00 1.13 -24.87
CA ASP A 139 11.54 1.08 -24.88
C ASP A 139 10.90 0.01 -23.96
N GLU A 140 11.70 -0.64 -23.11
CA GLU A 140 11.22 -1.55 -22.06
C GLU A 140 11.12 -0.86 -20.70
N ILE A 141 10.16 -1.31 -19.90
CA ILE A 141 10.04 -0.89 -18.50
C ILE A 141 11.09 -1.65 -17.69
N ARG A 142 12.01 -0.93 -17.06
CA ARG A 142 12.99 -1.47 -16.11
C ARG A 142 12.85 -0.76 -14.78
N SER A 143 13.42 -1.31 -13.72
CA SER A 143 13.56 -0.62 -12.43
C SER A 143 14.98 -0.70 -11.88
N LYS A 144 15.26 0.15 -10.91
CA LYS A 144 16.57 0.22 -10.24
C LYS A 144 16.40 0.63 -8.78
N LEU A 145 17.32 0.15 -7.95
CA LEU A 145 17.50 0.55 -6.56
C LEU A 145 18.66 1.54 -6.49
N VAL A 146 18.41 2.74 -5.98
CA VAL A 146 19.39 3.83 -5.90
C VAL A 146 19.45 4.34 -4.48
N ARG A 147 20.67 4.54 -3.97
CA ARG A 147 20.91 5.19 -2.68
C ARG A 147 21.29 6.65 -2.88
N TYR A 148 20.71 7.53 -2.10
CA TYR A 148 21.06 8.95 -2.00
C TYR A 148 21.65 9.23 -0.62
N THR A 149 22.48 10.26 -0.54
CA THR A 149 22.93 10.83 0.73
C THR A 149 22.05 12.02 1.06
N TYR A 150 21.49 12.05 2.27
CA TYR A 150 20.75 13.20 2.79
C TYR A 150 21.71 14.17 3.49
N LYS A 151 21.79 15.39 2.99
CA LYS A 151 22.64 16.44 3.56
C LYS A 151 22.07 17.81 3.24
N ASP A 152 22.18 18.74 4.20
CA ASP A 152 21.74 20.13 4.05
C ASP A 152 20.30 20.22 3.49
N GLU A 153 19.43 19.36 4.01
CA GLU A 153 18.02 19.24 3.62
C GLU A 153 17.80 18.93 2.13
N LYS A 154 18.71 18.16 1.51
CA LYS A 154 18.65 17.70 0.12
C LYS A 154 19.08 16.25 -0.02
N LEU A 155 18.62 15.61 -1.09
CA LEU A 155 19.10 14.29 -1.51
C LEU A 155 20.10 14.44 -2.64
N GLU A 156 21.35 14.07 -2.37
CA GLU A 156 22.47 14.22 -3.30
C GLU A 156 23.26 12.91 -3.47
N THR A 157 24.25 12.91 -4.36
CA THR A 157 25.18 11.79 -4.56
C THR A 157 24.51 10.44 -4.84
N PRO A 158 23.70 10.31 -5.92
CA PRO A 158 23.05 9.05 -6.25
C PRO A 158 24.07 7.94 -6.52
N LYS A 159 23.91 6.79 -5.85
CA LYS A 159 24.64 5.55 -6.11
C LYS A 159 23.65 4.46 -6.52
N ILE A 160 23.76 3.99 -7.76
CA ILE A 160 22.99 2.82 -8.23
C ILE A 160 23.50 1.59 -7.48
N LEU A 161 22.60 0.88 -6.81
CA LEU A 161 22.90 -0.35 -6.07
C LEU A 161 22.53 -1.59 -6.89
N LEU A 162 21.39 -1.54 -7.57
CA LEU A 162 20.93 -2.53 -8.54
C LEU A 162 20.23 -1.82 -9.68
N GLU A 163 20.44 -2.28 -10.91
CA GLU A 163 19.79 -1.75 -12.10
C GLU A 163 19.38 -2.87 -13.06
N ASP A 164 18.72 -2.46 -14.14
CA ASP A 164 18.19 -3.36 -15.18
C ASP A 164 17.25 -4.46 -14.65
N ILE A 165 16.58 -4.17 -13.53
CA ILE A 165 15.60 -5.08 -12.94
C ILE A 165 14.39 -5.14 -13.90
N PRO A 166 13.89 -6.33 -14.26
CA PRO A 166 12.71 -6.44 -15.11
C PRO A 166 11.50 -5.73 -14.50
N GLY A 167 10.89 -4.81 -15.25
CA GLY A 167 9.66 -4.13 -14.86
C GLY A 167 8.53 -4.39 -15.87
N ARG A 168 7.30 -4.09 -15.47
CA ARG A 168 6.12 -4.15 -16.36
C ARG A 168 5.08 -3.12 -15.92
N SER A 169 3.96 -3.05 -16.63
CA SER A 169 2.80 -2.24 -16.22
C SER A 169 2.11 -2.75 -14.94
N TYR A 170 2.53 -3.89 -14.40
CA TYR A 170 2.03 -4.50 -13.17
C TYR A 170 3.11 -5.39 -12.56
N HIS A 171 2.91 -5.79 -11.29
CA HIS A 171 3.77 -6.71 -10.55
C HIS A 171 5.25 -6.28 -10.46
N ASN A 172 5.50 -5.02 -10.10
CA ASN A 172 6.86 -4.53 -9.85
C ASN A 172 7.31 -4.76 -8.39
N GLY A 173 6.41 -5.20 -7.49
CA GLY A 173 6.69 -5.22 -6.04
C GLY A 173 7.06 -3.83 -5.52
N SER A 174 8.25 -3.72 -4.89
CA SER A 174 9.10 -2.53 -4.70
C SER A 174 9.37 -2.11 -3.26
N ARG A 175 8.63 -2.61 -2.26
CA ARG A 175 8.81 -2.19 -0.87
C ARG A 175 10.23 -2.48 -0.38
N ILE A 176 10.77 -1.54 0.39
CA ILE A 176 12.13 -1.59 0.94
C ILE A 176 12.04 -1.57 2.46
N VAL A 177 12.84 -2.40 3.13
CA VAL A 177 13.07 -2.32 4.58
C VAL A 177 14.57 -2.37 4.84
N ILE A 178 15.03 -1.53 5.76
CA ILE A 178 16.38 -1.62 6.31
C ILE A 178 16.30 -2.39 7.63
N SER A 179 17.00 -3.50 7.71
CA SER A 179 17.06 -4.30 8.94
C SER A 179 18.02 -3.71 9.97
N PRO A 180 17.88 -4.08 11.26
CA PRO A 180 18.79 -3.62 12.32
C PRO A 180 20.27 -3.98 12.12
N ASP A 181 20.57 -4.99 11.29
CA ASP A 181 21.93 -5.40 10.91
C ASP A 181 22.44 -4.72 9.63
N ASP A 182 21.90 -3.56 9.29
CA ASP A 182 22.29 -2.73 8.13
C ASP A 182 22.19 -3.51 6.80
N LYS A 183 21.07 -4.21 6.58
CA LYS A 183 20.76 -4.89 5.31
C LYS A 183 19.53 -4.29 4.66
N ILE A 184 19.57 -4.21 3.34
CA ILE A 184 18.43 -3.82 2.51
C ILE A 184 17.67 -5.08 2.16
N PHE A 185 16.39 -5.11 2.50
CA PHE A 185 15.42 -6.03 1.92
C PHE A 185 14.61 -5.30 0.85
N LEU A 186 14.60 -5.83 -0.37
CA LEU A 186 13.83 -5.29 -1.50
C LEU A 186 12.94 -6.39 -2.05
N CYS A 187 11.62 -6.14 -2.09
CA CYS A 187 10.71 -7.08 -2.74
C CYS A 187 10.50 -6.75 -4.22
N LEU A 188 10.49 -7.77 -5.06
CA LEU A 188 10.28 -7.67 -6.51
C LEU A 188 9.16 -8.63 -6.93
N GLY A 189 8.19 -8.10 -7.67
CA GLY A 189 7.16 -8.94 -8.26
C GLY A 189 7.67 -9.76 -9.45
N ASP A 190 6.82 -10.65 -9.96
CA ASP A 190 7.15 -11.55 -11.07
C ASP A 190 7.20 -10.88 -12.45
N ALA A 191 6.87 -9.59 -12.54
CA ALA A 191 6.71 -8.84 -13.79
C ALA A 191 5.78 -9.54 -14.81
N GLY A 192 4.79 -10.29 -14.33
CA GLY A 192 3.87 -11.11 -15.09
C GLY A 192 4.53 -12.30 -15.82
N LYS A 193 5.72 -12.73 -15.37
CA LYS A 193 6.43 -13.93 -15.82
C LYS A 193 6.45 -14.96 -14.70
N LYS A 194 5.25 -15.46 -14.34
CA LYS A 194 4.97 -16.35 -13.21
C LYS A 194 6.04 -17.39 -12.91
N ARG A 195 6.45 -18.18 -13.91
CA ARG A 195 7.44 -19.27 -13.76
C ARG A 195 8.83 -18.79 -13.28
N LEU A 196 9.19 -17.52 -13.48
CA LEU A 196 10.46 -16.96 -12.99
C LEU A 196 10.48 -16.82 -11.47
N ALA A 197 9.32 -16.78 -10.79
CA ALA A 197 9.24 -16.71 -9.34
C ALA A 197 9.92 -17.91 -8.65
N GLN A 198 9.89 -19.10 -9.25
CA GLN A 198 10.58 -20.29 -8.75
C GLN A 198 12.06 -20.37 -9.15
N ASN A 199 12.47 -19.71 -10.24
CA ASN A 199 13.86 -19.73 -10.71
C ASN A 199 14.75 -18.81 -9.84
N THR A 200 15.70 -19.38 -9.10
CA THR A 200 16.63 -18.66 -8.22
C THR A 200 17.81 -18.01 -8.92
N SER A 201 18.01 -18.29 -10.22
CA SER A 201 19.05 -17.65 -11.04
C SER A 201 18.64 -16.26 -11.56
N VAL A 202 17.41 -15.85 -11.29
CA VAL A 202 16.86 -14.52 -11.65
C VAL A 202 16.19 -13.88 -10.43
N ILE A 203 16.00 -12.56 -10.50
CA ILE A 203 15.52 -11.74 -9.38
C ILE A 203 14.02 -11.43 -9.39
N SER A 204 13.30 -11.75 -10.48
CA SER A 204 11.84 -11.55 -10.55
C SER A 204 11.11 -12.50 -9.60
N GLY A 205 10.10 -11.99 -8.89
CA GLY A 205 9.29 -12.76 -7.94
C GLY A 205 10.09 -13.22 -6.71
N LYS A 206 10.88 -12.31 -6.13
CA LYS A 206 11.82 -12.57 -5.02
C LYS A 206 11.73 -11.47 -3.95
N ILE A 207 12.14 -11.80 -2.74
CA ILE A 207 12.68 -10.79 -1.82
C ILE A 207 14.20 -10.93 -1.86
N LEU A 208 14.88 -9.81 -2.06
CA LEU A 208 16.34 -9.71 -2.11
C LEU A 208 16.89 -9.21 -0.78
N ARG A 209 18.12 -9.60 -0.42
CA ARG A 209 18.89 -9.09 0.72
C ARG A 209 20.27 -8.61 0.25
N LEU A 210 20.60 -7.35 0.53
CA LEU A 210 21.82 -6.66 0.11
C LEU A 210 22.47 -5.93 1.30
N ASN A 211 23.77 -5.62 1.21
CA ASN A 211 24.40 -4.62 2.07
C ASN A 211 24.00 -3.20 1.64
N LEU A 212 24.18 -2.20 2.51
CA LEU A 212 23.88 -0.78 2.24
C LEU A 212 24.63 -0.18 1.03
N ASP A 213 25.69 -0.84 0.57
CA ASP A 213 26.49 -0.44 -0.58
C ASP A 213 26.12 -1.17 -1.88
N GLY A 214 25.14 -2.09 -1.84
CA GLY A 214 24.68 -2.91 -2.96
C GLY A 214 25.39 -4.26 -3.10
N SER A 215 26.43 -4.53 -2.31
CA SER A 215 27.11 -5.83 -2.34
C SER A 215 26.25 -6.93 -1.72
N ILE A 216 26.50 -8.18 -2.12
CA ILE A 216 25.76 -9.35 -1.62
C ILE A 216 26.35 -9.78 -0.27
N PRO A 217 25.55 -9.92 0.79
CA PRO A 217 25.99 -10.45 2.07
C PRO A 217 26.57 -11.86 1.93
N ILE A 218 27.70 -12.14 2.59
CA ILE A 218 28.38 -13.44 2.50
C ILE A 218 27.56 -14.58 3.10
N ASP A 219 26.65 -14.24 4.02
CA ASP A 219 25.73 -15.11 4.73
C ASP A 219 24.35 -15.21 4.06
N ASN A 220 24.18 -14.70 2.83
CA ASN A 220 22.94 -14.93 2.08
C ASN A 220 22.71 -16.43 1.85
N PRO A 221 21.43 -16.87 1.83
CA PRO A 221 21.08 -18.29 1.72
C PRO A 221 21.57 -18.95 0.43
N ILE A 222 21.71 -18.16 -0.63
CA ILE A 222 22.30 -18.60 -1.90
C ILE A 222 23.60 -17.82 -2.10
N LYS A 223 24.72 -18.54 -2.07
CA LYS A 223 26.06 -17.95 -2.16
C LYS A 223 26.21 -17.13 -3.44
N GLY A 224 26.62 -15.87 -3.30
CA GLY A 224 26.83 -14.95 -4.43
C GLY A 224 25.56 -14.50 -5.13
N SER A 225 24.38 -14.71 -4.54
CA SER A 225 23.09 -14.24 -5.04
C SER A 225 22.41 -13.29 -4.04
N PRO A 226 21.76 -12.21 -4.51
CA PRO A 226 20.97 -11.35 -3.64
C PRO A 226 19.65 -11.99 -3.20
N VAL A 227 19.24 -13.14 -3.76
CA VAL A 227 17.97 -13.79 -3.45
C VAL A 227 17.93 -14.27 -2.00
N TYR A 228 16.96 -13.76 -1.24
CA TYR A 228 16.70 -14.19 0.14
C TYR A 228 15.54 -15.19 0.21
N SER A 229 14.43 -14.93 -0.48
CA SER A 229 13.29 -15.84 -0.65
C SER A 229 12.73 -15.81 -2.07
N ARG A 230 11.94 -16.82 -2.42
CA ARG A 230 11.39 -17.02 -3.78
C ARG A 230 9.93 -17.44 -3.76
N GLY A 231 9.32 -17.49 -4.95
CA GLY A 231 7.93 -17.89 -5.09
C GLY A 231 6.98 -16.76 -4.74
N HIS A 232 7.32 -15.52 -5.11
CA HIS A 232 6.47 -14.35 -4.92
C HIS A 232 5.87 -13.88 -6.25
N ARG A 233 4.60 -13.51 -6.24
CA ARG A 233 3.83 -12.84 -7.27
C ARG A 233 4.04 -11.33 -7.27
N ASN A 234 3.62 -10.62 -6.21
CA ASN A 234 3.67 -9.15 -6.14
C ASN A 234 3.53 -8.62 -4.71
N VAL A 235 4.62 -8.71 -3.95
CA VAL A 235 4.73 -8.18 -2.59
C VAL A 235 4.63 -6.64 -2.60
N GLN A 236 3.73 -6.05 -1.82
CA GLN A 236 3.59 -4.58 -1.72
C GLN A 236 3.62 -4.03 -0.30
N GLY A 237 3.73 -4.89 0.72
CA GLY A 237 4.02 -4.49 2.08
C GLY A 237 5.19 -5.30 2.63
N LEU A 238 6.01 -4.65 3.44
CA LEU A 238 7.16 -5.26 4.09
C LEU A 238 7.40 -4.49 5.40
N VAL A 239 7.51 -5.19 6.53
CA VAL A 239 7.86 -4.59 7.81
C VAL A 239 8.72 -5.55 8.62
N MET A 240 9.78 -5.03 9.23
CA MET A 240 10.56 -5.76 10.23
C MET A 240 10.06 -5.38 11.63
N ALA A 241 9.66 -6.37 12.42
CA ALA A 241 9.26 -6.16 13.81
C ALA A 241 9.67 -7.36 14.66
N ASN A 242 10.27 -7.10 15.82
CA ASN A 242 10.72 -8.14 16.75
C ASN A 242 11.60 -9.22 16.08
N ASN A 243 12.49 -8.80 15.16
CA ASN A 243 13.34 -9.68 14.33
C ASN A 243 12.57 -10.62 13.38
N ILE A 244 11.29 -10.34 13.13
CA ILE A 244 10.47 -11.05 12.15
C ILE A 244 10.19 -10.11 10.98
N LEU A 245 10.49 -10.57 9.78
CA LEU A 245 10.15 -9.88 8.54
C LEU A 245 8.79 -10.36 8.07
N TYR A 246 7.79 -9.49 8.11
CA TYR A 246 6.46 -9.76 7.56
C TYR A 246 6.34 -9.15 6.17
N SER A 247 5.54 -9.78 5.31
CA SER A 247 5.18 -9.20 4.02
C SER A 247 3.70 -9.38 3.73
N SER A 248 3.12 -8.42 3.01
CA SER A 248 1.80 -8.59 2.40
C SER A 248 1.92 -8.71 0.89
N GLU A 249 1.07 -9.53 0.30
CA GLU A 249 1.22 -9.93 -1.09
C GLU A 249 -0.12 -10.05 -1.81
N HIS A 250 -0.14 -9.61 -3.07
CA HIS A 250 -1.31 -9.75 -3.93
C HIS A 250 -1.36 -11.12 -4.58
N GLY A 251 -2.46 -11.86 -4.38
CA GLY A 251 -2.77 -13.12 -5.03
C GLY A 251 -3.40 -12.97 -6.42
N GLU A 252 -3.75 -14.10 -7.05
CA GLU A 252 -4.30 -14.17 -8.40
C GLU A 252 -5.84 -14.30 -8.39
N ALA A 253 -6.54 -13.18 -8.14
CA ALA A 253 -8.01 -13.10 -7.92
C ALA A 253 -8.55 -13.76 -6.63
N ASN A 254 -7.84 -14.73 -6.08
CA ASN A 254 -7.94 -15.27 -4.74
C ASN A 254 -6.63 -15.06 -3.97
N ASP A 255 -6.64 -15.45 -2.71
CA ASP A 255 -5.48 -15.71 -1.85
C ASP A 255 -4.43 -14.60 -1.88
N ASP A 256 -4.87 -13.38 -1.53
CA ASP A 256 -3.91 -12.40 -1.03
C ASP A 256 -3.34 -12.90 0.30
N GLU A 257 -2.10 -12.57 0.62
CA GLU A 257 -1.37 -13.21 1.72
C GLU A 257 -0.75 -12.20 2.70
N LEU A 258 -0.65 -12.61 3.97
CA LEU A 258 0.33 -12.12 4.92
C LEU A 258 1.30 -13.27 5.25
N ASN A 259 2.58 -13.01 5.04
CA ASN A 259 3.66 -14.00 5.16
C ASN A 259 4.65 -13.60 6.26
N ILE A 260 5.26 -14.61 6.88
CA ILE A 260 6.53 -14.45 7.60
C ILE A 260 7.66 -14.88 6.68
N ILE A 261 8.56 -13.96 6.38
CA ILE A 261 9.66 -14.15 5.43
C ILE A 261 10.82 -14.91 6.07
N LYS A 262 11.14 -16.08 5.51
CA LYS A 262 12.20 -16.98 5.97
C LYS A 262 13.34 -17.01 4.95
N ALA A 263 14.58 -17.08 5.45
CA ALA A 263 15.75 -17.30 4.59
C ALA A 263 15.58 -18.58 3.77
N ASN A 264 15.84 -18.49 2.47
CA ASN A 264 15.64 -19.56 1.48
C ASN A 264 14.19 -20.08 1.34
N GLY A 265 13.21 -19.36 1.89
CA GLY A 265 11.79 -19.74 1.84
C GLY A 265 11.26 -19.78 0.40
N ASN A 266 10.40 -20.76 0.13
CA ASN A 266 9.64 -20.88 -1.10
C ASN A 266 8.15 -20.64 -0.81
N TYR A 267 7.60 -19.54 -1.31
CA TYR A 267 6.21 -19.10 -1.07
C TYR A 267 5.23 -19.61 -2.15
N GLY A 268 5.62 -20.67 -2.88
CA GLY A 268 4.68 -21.43 -3.70
C GLY A 268 4.39 -20.87 -5.09
N TRP A 269 4.29 -19.55 -5.26
CA TRP A 269 3.85 -18.97 -6.54
C TRP A 269 4.73 -19.41 -7.74
N PRO A 270 4.13 -19.82 -8.87
CA PRO A 270 2.70 -19.86 -9.17
C PRO A 270 2.02 -21.22 -8.98
N ASP A 271 2.74 -22.20 -8.44
CA ASP A 271 2.26 -23.57 -8.34
C ASP A 271 1.36 -23.78 -7.11
N VAL A 272 1.49 -22.90 -6.11
CA VAL A 272 0.63 -22.79 -4.92
C VAL A 272 0.30 -21.32 -4.70
N THR A 273 -0.95 -21.04 -4.36
CA THR A 273 -1.45 -19.72 -3.94
C THR A 273 -2.09 -19.87 -2.56
N GLY A 274 -1.65 -19.13 -1.56
CA GLY A 274 -2.15 -19.29 -0.19
C GLY A 274 -1.65 -20.58 0.47
N PHE A 275 -2.56 -21.32 1.10
CA PHE A 275 -2.25 -22.62 1.72
C PHE A 275 -2.15 -23.76 0.69
N CYS A 276 -1.49 -24.85 1.04
CA CYS A 276 -1.49 -26.10 0.28
C CYS A 276 -2.84 -26.85 0.44
N ASN A 277 -3.93 -26.33 -0.12
CA ASN A 277 -5.29 -26.81 0.15
C ASN A 277 -6.08 -27.21 -1.11
N GLU A 278 -5.69 -26.76 -2.31
CA GLU A 278 -6.38 -27.13 -3.53
C GLU A 278 -5.85 -28.45 -4.13
N PRO A 279 -6.70 -29.30 -4.75
CA PRO A 279 -6.28 -30.59 -5.30
C PRO A 279 -5.09 -30.51 -6.28
N TYR A 280 -4.97 -29.41 -7.03
CA TYR A 280 -3.87 -29.19 -7.98
C TYR A 280 -2.56 -28.74 -7.31
N GLU A 281 -2.61 -28.23 -6.08
CA GLU A 281 -1.44 -27.75 -5.31
C GLU A 281 -0.83 -28.88 -4.49
N LEU A 282 -1.67 -29.80 -3.99
CA LEU A 282 -1.25 -30.92 -3.13
C LEU A 282 -0.12 -31.76 -3.74
N ALA A 283 -0.15 -31.96 -5.06
CA ALA A 283 0.93 -32.65 -5.76
C ALA A 283 2.27 -31.91 -5.65
N TYR A 284 2.26 -30.59 -5.85
CA TYR A 284 3.46 -29.77 -5.74
C TYR A 284 3.96 -29.66 -4.29
N CYS A 285 3.04 -29.47 -3.33
CA CYS A 285 3.36 -29.39 -1.90
C CYS A 285 3.92 -30.69 -1.31
N LYS A 286 3.63 -31.84 -1.95
CA LYS A 286 4.24 -33.12 -1.57
C LYS A 286 5.72 -33.19 -1.96
N ASP A 287 6.07 -32.60 -3.09
CA ASP A 287 7.42 -32.69 -3.67
C ASP A 287 8.30 -31.47 -3.32
N SER A 288 7.72 -30.41 -2.76
CA SER A 288 8.40 -29.16 -2.40
C SER A 288 8.01 -28.66 -1.01
N ILE A 289 8.99 -28.19 -0.24
CA ILE A 289 8.71 -27.50 1.05
C ILE A 289 8.24 -26.08 0.75
N ILE A 290 6.96 -25.83 1.02
CA ILE A 290 6.31 -24.53 0.87
C ILE A 290 6.23 -23.85 2.23
N VAL A 291 6.53 -22.55 2.26
CA VAL A 291 6.27 -21.70 3.41
C VAL A 291 4.89 -21.09 3.21
N GLU A 292 3.92 -21.62 3.94
CA GLU A 292 2.54 -21.13 3.90
C GLU A 292 2.39 -19.75 4.59
N PRO A 293 1.39 -18.95 4.18
CA PRO A 293 1.09 -17.69 4.83
C PRO A 293 0.60 -17.89 6.27
N ILE A 294 0.69 -16.83 7.07
CA ILE A 294 0.07 -16.80 8.41
C ILE A 294 -1.37 -16.30 8.37
N LYS A 295 -1.80 -15.76 7.20
CA LYS A 295 -3.17 -15.33 6.90
C LYS A 295 -3.33 -15.21 5.38
N GLU A 296 -4.48 -15.62 4.86
CA GLU A 296 -4.88 -15.38 3.48
C GLU A 296 -6.26 -14.67 3.41
N TRP A 297 -6.58 -14.08 2.25
CA TRP A 297 -7.88 -13.49 1.97
C TRP A 297 -8.41 -13.92 0.60
N THR A 298 -9.56 -14.60 0.63
CA THR A 298 -10.40 -14.86 -0.55
C THR A 298 -11.81 -14.31 -0.29
N PRO A 299 -12.29 -13.33 -1.08
CA PRO A 299 -11.70 -12.74 -2.28
C PRO A 299 -10.53 -11.79 -1.95
N THR A 300 -9.75 -11.44 -2.97
CA THR A 300 -8.64 -10.49 -2.82
C THR A 300 -9.11 -9.15 -2.22
N ILE A 301 -8.40 -8.67 -1.21
CA ILE A 301 -8.48 -7.31 -0.65
C ILE A 301 -7.43 -6.35 -1.27
N ALA A 302 -6.50 -6.87 -2.06
CA ALA A 302 -5.33 -6.18 -2.61
C ALA A 302 -4.53 -5.47 -1.50
N PRO A 303 -3.85 -6.22 -0.61
CA PRO A 303 -3.10 -5.64 0.50
C PRO A 303 -1.90 -4.86 -0.02
N SER A 304 -1.52 -3.82 0.71
CA SER A 304 -0.46 -2.89 0.31
C SER A 304 0.52 -2.71 1.46
N GLY A 305 0.96 -1.49 1.78
CA GLY A 305 1.83 -1.26 2.93
C GLY A 305 1.30 -1.85 4.24
N ILE A 306 2.25 -2.28 5.08
CA ILE A 306 1.97 -2.87 6.40
C ILE A 306 2.86 -2.25 7.46
N ALA A 307 2.36 -2.18 8.68
CA ALA A 307 3.13 -1.73 9.83
C ALA A 307 2.84 -2.58 11.06
N TYR A 308 3.84 -2.72 11.94
CA TYR A 308 3.64 -3.33 13.24
C TYR A 308 3.24 -2.27 14.28
N PHE A 309 2.13 -2.51 14.98
CA PHE A 309 1.67 -1.66 16.06
C PHE A 309 2.02 -2.28 17.41
N GLY A 310 3.18 -1.87 17.95
CA GLY A 310 3.68 -2.30 19.27
C GLY A 310 3.30 -1.38 20.42
N SER A 311 2.67 -0.24 20.15
CA SER A 311 2.33 0.77 21.17
C SER A 311 1.15 0.33 22.04
N SER A 312 1.20 0.67 23.33
CA SER A 312 0.09 0.45 24.27
C SER A 312 -0.96 1.58 24.24
N LYS A 313 -0.75 2.64 23.44
CA LYS A 313 -1.67 3.79 23.37
C LYS A 313 -3.05 3.44 22.84
N ILE A 314 -3.14 2.38 22.03
CA ILE A 314 -4.40 1.80 21.56
C ILE A 314 -4.37 0.32 21.95
N PRO A 315 -4.85 -0.05 23.16
CA PRO A 315 -4.76 -1.41 23.70
C PRO A 315 -5.34 -2.48 22.77
N GLU A 316 -6.44 -2.16 22.09
CA GLU A 316 -7.12 -3.06 21.15
C GLU A 316 -6.23 -3.47 19.97
N TRP A 317 -5.28 -2.61 19.59
CA TRP A 317 -4.41 -2.81 18.42
C TRP A 317 -2.99 -3.21 18.80
N THR A 318 -2.63 -3.19 20.09
CA THR A 318 -1.29 -3.58 20.56
C THR A 318 -0.92 -4.99 20.08
N ASN A 319 0.33 -5.20 19.64
CA ASN A 319 0.81 -6.46 19.06
C ASN A 319 -0.01 -6.89 17.83
N SER A 320 -0.18 -5.98 16.88
CA SER A 320 -0.89 -6.27 15.62
C SER A 320 -0.10 -5.85 14.40
N ILE A 321 -0.34 -6.51 13.27
CA ILE A 321 0.01 -5.99 11.95
C ILE A 321 -1.17 -5.17 11.42
N LEU A 322 -0.90 -3.92 11.08
CA LEU A 322 -1.80 -3.06 10.34
C LEU A 322 -1.58 -3.27 8.85
N VAL A 323 -2.64 -3.48 8.07
CA VAL A 323 -2.57 -3.71 6.63
C VAL A 323 -3.47 -2.73 5.89
N GLY A 324 -2.89 -1.86 5.07
CA GLY A 324 -3.64 -1.03 4.14
C GLY A 324 -4.18 -1.88 2.99
N SER A 325 -5.46 -1.72 2.61
CA SER A 325 -6.05 -2.45 1.49
C SER A 325 -6.55 -1.54 0.37
N LEU A 326 -6.20 -1.91 -0.86
CA LEU A 326 -6.50 -1.16 -2.07
C LEU A 326 -7.88 -1.50 -2.61
N LYS A 327 -8.20 -2.79 -2.77
CA LYS A 327 -9.53 -3.25 -3.22
C LYS A 327 -10.48 -3.38 -2.03
N GLY A 328 -9.96 -3.78 -0.88
CA GLY A 328 -10.68 -3.87 0.38
C GLY A 328 -11.06 -2.51 0.96
N THR A 329 -10.37 -1.43 0.57
CA THR A 329 -10.66 -0.04 0.94
C THR A 329 -10.81 0.19 2.45
N SER A 330 -9.97 -0.48 3.21
CA SER A 330 -10.01 -0.51 4.67
C SER A 330 -8.63 -0.74 5.27
N LEU A 331 -8.49 -0.42 6.54
CA LEU A 331 -7.33 -0.78 7.34
C LEU A 331 -7.66 -2.09 8.08
N ARG A 332 -6.93 -3.18 7.80
CA ARG A 332 -7.06 -4.42 8.56
C ARG A 332 -6.13 -4.38 9.76
N VAL A 333 -6.61 -4.84 10.91
CA VAL A 333 -5.84 -4.95 12.15
C VAL A 333 -5.77 -6.42 12.52
N LEU A 334 -4.58 -7.01 12.39
CA LEU A 334 -4.33 -8.43 12.55
C LEU A 334 -3.61 -8.66 13.88
N LYS A 335 -4.36 -9.11 14.88
CA LYS A 335 -3.83 -9.42 16.20
C LYS A 335 -2.88 -10.60 16.10
N LEU A 336 -1.65 -10.44 16.55
CA LEU A 336 -0.65 -11.49 16.56
C LEU A 336 -0.67 -12.28 17.88
N SER A 337 -0.25 -13.54 17.80
CA SER A 337 0.17 -14.32 18.96
C SER A 337 1.33 -13.65 19.70
N SER A 338 1.57 -14.06 20.94
CA SER A 338 2.63 -13.47 21.78
C SER A 338 4.03 -13.61 21.21
N ASP A 339 4.29 -14.65 20.41
CA ASP A 339 5.54 -14.88 19.69
C ASP A 339 5.58 -14.24 18.29
N GLY A 340 4.48 -13.61 17.85
CA GLY A 340 4.34 -12.99 16.54
C GLY A 340 4.14 -13.97 15.37
N THR A 341 4.08 -15.28 15.61
CA THR A 341 4.13 -16.26 14.52
C THR A 341 2.78 -16.62 13.89
N LYS A 342 1.66 -16.16 14.47
CA LYS A 342 0.30 -16.44 14.01
C LYS A 342 -0.59 -15.21 14.12
N VAL A 343 -1.60 -15.14 13.26
CA VAL A 343 -2.73 -14.21 13.41
C VAL A 343 -3.82 -14.89 14.24
N GLU A 344 -4.17 -14.30 15.38
CA GLU A 344 -5.19 -14.80 16.31
C GLU A 344 -6.56 -14.16 16.08
N GLY A 345 -6.59 -12.99 15.43
CA GLY A 345 -7.82 -12.28 15.11
C GLY A 345 -7.62 -11.19 14.08
N GLU A 346 -8.69 -10.83 13.39
CA GLU A 346 -8.73 -9.73 12.43
C GLU A 346 -9.92 -8.81 12.77
N SER A 347 -9.67 -7.50 12.79
CA SER A 347 -10.74 -6.50 12.75
C SER A 347 -10.54 -5.56 11.56
N VAL A 348 -11.64 -5.01 11.06
CA VAL A 348 -11.65 -4.09 9.92
C VAL A 348 -11.94 -2.68 10.41
N ALA A 349 -10.98 -1.78 10.28
CA ALA A 349 -11.14 -0.37 10.62
C ALA A 349 -11.32 0.48 9.36
N PHE A 350 -12.11 1.56 9.49
CA PHE A 350 -12.31 2.58 8.46
C PHE A 350 -12.79 2.03 7.11
N ASN A 351 -13.65 1.01 7.13
CA ASN A 351 -14.17 0.37 5.92
C ASN A 351 -14.82 1.39 4.98
N ARG A 352 -14.29 1.51 3.76
CA ARG A 352 -14.70 2.44 2.69
C ARG A 352 -14.78 3.91 3.10
N GLN A 353 -14.09 4.29 4.18
CA GLN A 353 -14.09 5.66 4.68
C GLN A 353 -13.13 6.56 3.89
N PHE A 354 -11.95 6.03 3.54
CA PHE A 354 -10.90 6.78 2.84
C PHE A 354 -10.72 6.36 1.39
N GLY A 355 -11.38 5.26 0.98
CA GLY A 355 -11.12 4.61 -0.30
C GLY A 355 -9.91 3.69 -0.22
N ARG A 356 -9.08 3.71 -1.25
CA ARG A 356 -7.93 2.81 -1.41
C ARG A 356 -6.79 3.29 -0.50
N ILE A 357 -6.31 2.42 0.38
CA ILE A 357 -5.18 2.71 1.27
C ILE A 357 -3.94 2.03 0.69
N ARG A 358 -2.85 2.78 0.53
CA ARG A 358 -1.63 2.35 -0.18
C ARG A 358 -0.46 2.06 0.74
N ASP A 359 -0.35 2.82 1.81
CA ASP A 359 0.66 2.57 2.83
C ASP A 359 0.16 2.98 4.21
N VAL A 360 0.75 2.37 5.23
CA VAL A 360 0.51 2.64 6.64
C VAL A 360 1.81 2.51 7.40
N ILE A 361 2.10 3.46 8.28
CA ILE A 361 3.23 3.41 9.21
C ILE A 361 2.78 3.76 10.63
N VAL A 362 3.58 3.35 11.61
CA VAL A 362 3.42 3.72 13.02
C VAL A 362 4.63 4.59 13.40
N ALA A 363 4.37 5.81 13.82
CA ALA A 363 5.39 6.71 14.34
C ALA A 363 5.85 6.25 15.75
N PRO A 364 7.04 6.64 16.21
CA PRO A 364 7.58 6.29 17.53
C PRO A 364 6.66 6.69 18.69
N ASN A 365 5.91 7.78 18.52
CA ASN A 365 4.91 8.23 19.49
C ASN A 365 3.63 7.37 19.49
N GLY A 366 3.50 6.35 18.64
CA GLY A 366 2.33 5.49 18.53
C GLY A 366 1.20 6.04 17.66
N ASP A 367 1.38 7.19 17.01
CA ASP A 367 0.45 7.68 16.01
C ASP A 367 0.59 6.86 14.72
N ILE A 368 -0.53 6.66 14.04
CA ILE A 368 -0.59 5.92 12.78
C ILE A 368 -0.79 6.92 11.66
N TYR A 369 -0.03 6.77 10.58
CA TYR A 369 -0.18 7.54 9.36
C TYR A 369 -0.48 6.59 8.21
N LEU A 370 -1.45 6.94 7.37
CA LEU A 370 -1.76 6.21 6.17
C LEU A 370 -1.89 7.15 4.98
N CYS A 371 -1.60 6.67 3.78
CA CYS A 371 -1.81 7.41 2.55
C CYS A 371 -2.85 6.75 1.64
N THR A 372 -3.67 7.56 0.99
CA THR A 372 -4.68 7.09 0.03
C THR A 372 -4.10 6.98 -1.37
N SER A 373 -4.77 6.21 -2.22
CA SER A 373 -4.38 5.99 -3.63
C SER A 373 -5.61 5.88 -4.51
N ASN A 374 -6.49 6.87 -4.42
CA ASN A 374 -7.79 6.95 -5.08
C ASN A 374 -7.67 7.42 -6.53
N LYS A 375 -6.57 8.08 -6.89
CA LYS A 375 -6.37 8.59 -8.25
C LYS A 375 -5.60 7.62 -9.17
N ASP A 376 -5.00 6.54 -8.66
CA ASP A 376 -4.15 5.62 -9.43
C ASP A 376 -4.91 4.63 -10.35
N TRP A 377 -6.08 4.16 -9.89
CA TRP A 377 -6.80 3.03 -10.47
C TRP A 377 -8.28 3.30 -10.64
N HIS A 378 -8.66 3.71 -11.85
CA HIS A 378 -10.02 3.81 -12.39
C HIS A 378 -11.15 4.16 -11.39
N PRO A 379 -11.04 5.27 -10.63
CA PRO A 379 -12.03 5.64 -9.61
C PRO A 379 -13.45 5.79 -10.17
N LYS A 380 -13.60 6.29 -11.40
CA LYS A 380 -14.92 6.47 -12.07
C LYS A 380 -15.54 5.18 -12.60
N ALA A 381 -14.76 4.10 -12.71
CA ALA A 381 -15.24 2.83 -13.27
C ALA A 381 -15.73 1.85 -12.19
N ASN A 382 -15.38 2.08 -10.92
CA ASN A 382 -15.73 1.21 -9.81
C ASN A 382 -16.21 2.04 -8.59
N PRO A 383 -17.32 2.80 -8.72
CA PRO A 383 -17.84 3.64 -7.65
C PRO A 383 -18.20 2.84 -6.38
N GLU A 384 -18.47 1.54 -6.51
CA GLU A 384 -18.81 0.63 -5.42
C GLU A 384 -17.66 0.38 -4.43
N PHE A 385 -16.40 0.60 -4.81
CA PHE A 385 -15.27 0.51 -3.86
C PHE A 385 -15.27 1.61 -2.81
N TYR A 386 -16.24 2.51 -2.87
CA TYR A 386 -16.23 3.68 -2.05
C TYR A 386 -17.62 4.03 -1.55
N SER A 387 -17.65 4.79 -0.47
CA SER A 387 -18.88 5.12 0.22
C SER A 387 -19.55 6.40 -0.31
N ASP A 388 -18.97 7.05 -1.32
CA ASP A 388 -19.48 8.26 -1.97
C ASP A 388 -19.34 8.15 -3.50
N ALA A 389 -20.35 8.59 -4.24
CA ALA A 389 -20.38 8.55 -5.70
C ALA A 389 -19.47 9.60 -6.37
N LYS A 390 -18.88 10.54 -5.60
CA LYS A 390 -18.04 11.63 -6.11
C LYS A 390 -16.55 11.34 -6.00
N LEU A 391 -16.05 10.38 -6.79
CA LEU A 391 -14.66 9.95 -6.71
C LEU A 391 -13.85 10.07 -8.00
N PRO A 392 -12.54 10.38 -7.88
CA PRO A 392 -11.81 10.69 -6.63
C PRO A 392 -12.27 12.03 -6.03
N MET A 393 -12.12 12.21 -4.71
CA MET A 393 -12.46 13.50 -4.08
C MET A 393 -11.53 14.58 -4.63
N ILE A 394 -11.97 15.83 -4.62
CA ILE A 394 -11.16 16.93 -5.17
C ILE A 394 -9.82 17.06 -4.46
N ASP A 395 -9.78 16.75 -3.16
CA ASP A 395 -8.64 16.83 -2.26
C ASP A 395 -7.87 15.50 -2.09
N ASP A 396 -8.25 14.45 -2.82
CA ASP A 396 -7.42 13.24 -2.91
C ASP A 396 -6.10 13.57 -3.65
N ASP A 397 -5.04 12.77 -3.56
CA ASP A 397 -4.82 11.79 -2.50
C ASP A 397 -4.34 12.47 -1.22
N ARG A 398 -4.49 11.78 -0.09
CA ARG A 398 -4.34 12.36 1.24
C ARG A 398 -3.39 11.54 2.11
N ILE A 399 -2.78 12.21 3.09
CA ILE A 399 -2.19 11.57 4.26
C ILE A 399 -3.12 11.80 5.44
N ILE A 400 -3.45 10.72 6.14
CA ILE A 400 -4.38 10.68 7.26
C ILE A 400 -3.62 10.24 8.51
N ARG A 401 -3.80 10.98 9.60
CA ARG A 401 -3.28 10.68 10.94
C ARG A 401 -4.39 10.08 11.79
N ILE A 402 -4.09 8.98 12.47
CA ILE A 402 -4.95 8.30 13.44
C ILE A 402 -4.17 8.22 14.74
N ARG A 403 -4.78 8.68 15.83
CA ARG A 403 -4.15 8.64 17.16
C ARG A 403 -5.19 8.47 18.25
N GLN A 404 -4.76 8.11 19.44
CA GLN A 404 -5.62 8.22 20.63
C GLN A 404 -6.07 9.68 20.79
N ALA A 405 -7.38 9.89 20.88
CA ALA A 405 -7.96 11.21 21.09
C ALA A 405 -7.59 11.72 22.49
N SER A 406 -7.13 12.96 22.56
CA SER A 406 -6.97 13.68 23.83
C SER A 406 -8.33 14.20 24.34
N ASP A 407 -8.44 14.47 25.64
CA ASP A 407 -9.72 14.79 26.27
C ASP A 407 -10.39 16.05 25.71
N ASP A 408 -9.61 17.03 25.27
CA ASP A 408 -10.05 18.24 24.58
C ASP A 408 -10.64 17.94 23.19
N LEU A 409 -10.04 17.01 22.45
CA LEU A 409 -10.50 16.59 21.11
C LEU A 409 -11.74 15.68 21.19
N LYS A 410 -11.84 14.80 22.20
CA LYS A 410 -12.96 13.85 22.35
C LYS A 410 -14.34 14.52 22.31
N ASN A 411 -14.46 15.69 22.92
CA ASN A 411 -15.71 16.42 23.05
C ASN A 411 -16.06 17.27 21.82
N SER A 412 -15.09 17.56 20.95
CA SER A 412 -15.29 18.37 19.74
C SER A 412 -15.48 17.53 18.47
N LEU A 413 -15.03 16.28 18.46
CA LEU A 413 -15.15 15.38 17.33
C LEU A 413 -16.52 14.69 17.26
N ILE A 414 -17.07 14.61 16.05
CA ILE A 414 -18.28 13.85 15.73
C ILE A 414 -17.91 12.36 15.60
N GLU A 415 -18.76 11.47 16.12
CA GLU A 415 -18.57 10.03 15.98
C GLU A 415 -18.63 9.60 14.50
N MET A 416 -17.72 8.72 14.10
CA MET A 416 -17.70 8.13 12.78
C MET A 416 -18.96 7.30 12.58
N THR A 417 -19.78 7.66 11.60
CA THR A 417 -20.85 6.81 11.12
C THR A 417 -20.29 5.87 10.07
N GLU A 418 -20.18 4.59 10.41
CA GLU A 418 -19.83 3.59 9.40
C GLU A 418 -20.94 3.54 8.37
N LYS A 419 -20.62 3.93 7.13
CA LYS A 419 -21.49 3.66 6.00
C LYS A 419 -21.46 2.15 5.77
N GLN A 420 -22.50 1.45 6.21
CA GLN A 420 -22.76 0.08 5.78
C GLN A 420 -22.75 0.09 4.25
N THR A 421 -21.83 -0.66 3.66
CA THR A 421 -21.87 -0.88 2.22
C THR A 421 -22.59 -2.17 1.88
N PRO A 422 -23.24 -2.24 0.71
CA PRO A 422 -24.07 -3.38 0.35
C PRO A 422 -23.21 -4.58 -0.05
N VAL A 423 -22.57 -5.26 0.90
CA VAL A 423 -22.21 -6.68 0.78
C VAL A 423 -22.11 -7.33 2.18
N ASP A 424 -23.09 -7.08 3.06
CA ASP A 424 -23.48 -8.01 4.14
C ASP A 424 -24.98 -8.35 4.03
N ASN A 425 -25.62 -7.97 2.92
CA ASN A 425 -26.98 -8.42 2.65
C ASN A 425 -26.92 -9.87 2.15
N ASP A 426 -26.96 -10.79 3.11
CA ASP A 426 -27.49 -12.16 2.96
C ASP A 426 -28.94 -12.18 2.40
N GLY A 427 -29.53 -11.01 2.11
CA GLY A 427 -30.77 -10.84 1.39
C GLY A 427 -30.57 -10.23 0.00
N MET A 428 -30.08 -10.99 -0.99
CA MET A 428 -30.27 -10.66 -2.41
C MET A 428 -30.73 -11.87 -3.22
N ALA A 429 -31.99 -11.80 -3.64
CA ALA A 429 -32.71 -12.61 -4.63
C ALA A 429 -32.50 -14.14 -4.55
N ASN A 430 -33.45 -14.83 -3.93
CA ASN A 430 -33.59 -16.28 -4.06
C ASN A 430 -33.78 -16.69 -5.54
N GLY A 431 -32.69 -17.10 -6.20
CA GLY A 431 -32.64 -17.59 -7.57
C GLY A 431 -31.23 -17.56 -8.17
N ILE A 432 -30.99 -18.34 -9.23
CA ILE A 432 -29.69 -18.46 -9.94
C ILE A 432 -29.12 -17.08 -10.33
N ALA A 433 -29.98 -16.12 -10.70
CA ALA A 433 -29.57 -14.76 -11.04
C ALA A 433 -29.00 -13.96 -9.86
N GLY A 434 -29.47 -14.20 -8.62
CA GLY A 434 -28.95 -13.54 -7.41
C GLY A 434 -27.58 -14.09 -7.01
N ALA A 435 -27.44 -15.42 -7.02
CA ALA A 435 -26.18 -16.10 -6.71
C ALA A 435 -25.06 -15.74 -7.72
N GLY A 436 -25.35 -15.81 -9.03
CA GLY A 436 -24.38 -15.49 -10.07
C GLY A 436 -23.96 -14.02 -10.08
N MET A 437 -24.88 -13.10 -9.77
CA MET A 437 -24.56 -11.68 -9.60
C MET A 437 -23.62 -11.46 -8.41
N ALA A 438 -23.83 -12.13 -7.28
CA ALA A 438 -22.97 -12.01 -6.11
C ALA A 438 -21.53 -12.44 -6.41
N VAL A 439 -21.35 -13.59 -7.08
CA VAL A 439 -20.04 -14.07 -7.53
C VAL A 439 -19.41 -13.06 -8.52
N TYR A 440 -20.20 -12.55 -9.48
CA TYR A 440 -19.73 -11.56 -10.44
C TYR A 440 -19.20 -10.28 -9.77
N GLN A 441 -19.95 -9.72 -8.82
CA GLN A 441 -19.55 -8.50 -8.11
C GLN A 441 -18.26 -8.71 -7.30
N LYS A 442 -18.12 -9.91 -6.71
CA LYS A 442 -16.97 -10.28 -5.88
C LYS A 442 -15.67 -10.41 -6.70
N PHE A 443 -15.75 -11.08 -7.85
CA PHE A 443 -14.58 -11.55 -8.59
C PHE A 443 -14.35 -10.85 -9.93
N CYS A 444 -15.41 -10.50 -10.65
CA CYS A 444 -15.33 -10.07 -12.05
C CYS A 444 -15.49 -8.55 -12.23
N ALA A 445 -16.37 -7.91 -11.42
CA ALA A 445 -16.77 -6.52 -11.61
C ALA A 445 -15.60 -5.53 -11.52
N SER A 446 -14.58 -5.81 -10.71
CA SER A 446 -13.39 -4.94 -10.59
C SER A 446 -12.65 -4.69 -11.93
N CYS A 447 -12.78 -5.62 -12.88
CA CYS A 447 -12.16 -5.53 -14.20
C CYS A 447 -13.22 -5.27 -15.29
N HIS A 448 -14.36 -5.94 -15.22
CA HIS A 448 -15.41 -5.90 -16.24
C HIS A 448 -16.53 -4.90 -15.96
N LYS A 449 -16.47 -4.20 -14.83
CA LYS A 449 -17.46 -3.26 -14.26
C LYS A 449 -18.79 -3.91 -13.89
N ALA A 450 -19.54 -3.26 -13.02
CA ALA A 450 -20.88 -3.72 -12.62
C ALA A 450 -21.86 -3.87 -13.80
N ASP A 451 -21.66 -3.11 -14.89
CA ASP A 451 -22.50 -3.12 -16.09
C ASP A 451 -21.95 -4.00 -17.24
N GLY A 452 -20.83 -4.70 -17.03
CA GLY A 452 -20.20 -5.54 -18.03
C GLY A 452 -19.54 -4.78 -19.19
N SER A 453 -19.38 -3.46 -19.10
CA SER A 453 -18.79 -2.66 -20.19
C SER A 453 -17.27 -2.76 -20.30
N GLY A 454 -16.58 -3.34 -19.32
CA GLY A 454 -15.12 -3.44 -19.30
C GLY A 454 -14.41 -2.07 -19.27
N SER A 455 -13.08 -2.09 -19.35
CA SER A 455 -12.25 -0.88 -19.34
C SER A 455 -11.50 -0.74 -20.65
N ASP A 456 -11.78 0.33 -21.40
CA ASP A 456 -11.24 0.52 -22.75
C ASP A 456 -9.70 0.39 -22.79
N GLY A 457 -9.19 -0.47 -23.67
CA GLY A 457 -7.77 -0.76 -23.82
C GLY A 457 -7.10 -1.57 -22.69
N PHE A 458 -7.85 -1.98 -21.66
CA PHE A 458 -7.32 -2.76 -20.53
C PHE A 458 -8.09 -4.07 -20.32
N PHE A 459 -9.39 -4.00 -20.08
CA PHE A 459 -10.25 -5.17 -19.85
C PHE A 459 -11.40 -5.20 -20.84
N PRO A 460 -11.66 -6.33 -21.52
CA PRO A 460 -12.67 -6.39 -22.55
C PRO A 460 -14.10 -6.24 -21.98
N PRO A 461 -15.04 -5.68 -22.75
CA PRO A 461 -16.46 -5.75 -22.41
C PRO A 461 -16.93 -7.21 -22.37
N LEU A 462 -17.90 -7.50 -21.53
CA LEU A 462 -18.67 -8.75 -21.52
C LEU A 462 -20.04 -8.56 -22.18
N SER A 463 -20.48 -7.32 -22.38
CA SER A 463 -21.74 -6.97 -23.02
C SER A 463 -21.67 -7.13 -24.55
N LYS A 464 -22.58 -7.96 -25.08
CA LYS A 464 -22.77 -8.25 -26.51
C LYS A 464 -21.47 -8.66 -27.20
N THR A 465 -20.76 -9.61 -26.60
CA THR A 465 -19.50 -10.13 -27.14
C THR A 465 -19.63 -11.58 -27.59
N GLU A 466 -19.03 -11.91 -28.74
CA GLU A 466 -19.07 -13.26 -29.31
C GLU A 466 -18.48 -14.31 -28.36
N GLY A 467 -17.44 -13.94 -27.61
CA GLY A 467 -16.79 -14.82 -26.64
C GLY A 467 -17.70 -15.27 -25.50
N VAL A 468 -18.67 -14.44 -25.08
CA VAL A 468 -19.68 -14.83 -24.07
C VAL A 468 -20.77 -15.72 -24.67
N GLY A 469 -21.05 -15.57 -25.97
CA GLY A 469 -22.04 -16.40 -26.67
C GLY A 469 -21.60 -17.85 -26.87
N ASP A 470 -20.31 -18.07 -27.13
CA ASP A 470 -19.70 -19.41 -27.22
C ASP A 470 -19.55 -20.04 -25.82
N LYS A 471 -20.31 -21.10 -25.56
CA LYS A 471 -20.39 -21.72 -24.23
C LYS A 471 -19.04 -22.31 -23.80
N GLU A 472 -18.39 -23.06 -24.67
CA GLU A 472 -17.15 -23.77 -24.36
C GLU A 472 -15.99 -22.78 -24.21
N ARG A 473 -15.88 -21.82 -25.12
CA ARG A 473 -14.88 -20.75 -25.03
C ARG A 473 -15.05 -19.91 -23.77
N PHE A 474 -16.30 -19.63 -23.37
CA PHE A 474 -16.56 -18.83 -22.18
C PHE A 474 -16.21 -19.60 -20.90
N MET A 475 -16.61 -20.88 -20.80
CA MET A 475 -16.20 -21.76 -19.70
C MET A 475 -14.68 -21.82 -19.59
N LYS A 476 -13.99 -22.07 -20.71
CA LYS A 476 -12.54 -22.08 -20.79
C LYS A 476 -11.92 -20.80 -20.23
N SER A 477 -12.39 -19.65 -20.72
CA SER A 477 -11.83 -18.36 -20.35
C SER A 477 -11.94 -18.14 -18.84
N VAL A 478 -13.09 -18.41 -18.23
CA VAL A 478 -13.29 -18.20 -16.78
C VAL A 478 -12.54 -19.24 -15.95
N ILE A 479 -12.56 -20.51 -16.35
CA ILE A 479 -11.97 -21.61 -15.55
C ILE A 479 -10.45 -21.62 -15.67
N GLU A 480 -9.88 -21.50 -16.86
CA GLU A 480 -8.43 -21.55 -17.08
C GLU A 480 -7.76 -20.16 -17.02
N GLY A 481 -8.54 -19.08 -17.06
CA GLY A 481 -8.04 -17.73 -17.27
C GLY A 481 -7.72 -17.45 -18.74
N VAL A 482 -7.19 -16.27 -19.02
CA VAL A 482 -6.79 -15.83 -20.36
C VAL A 482 -5.43 -15.17 -20.27
N SER A 483 -4.51 -15.50 -21.17
CA SER A 483 -3.20 -14.84 -21.24
C SER A 483 -2.85 -14.48 -22.67
N GLY A 484 -2.13 -13.38 -22.84
CA GLY A 484 -1.74 -12.86 -24.15
C GLY A 484 -2.83 -12.03 -24.85
N PRO A 485 -2.57 -11.61 -26.11
CA PRO A 485 -3.44 -10.67 -26.80
C PRO A 485 -4.77 -11.32 -27.21
N LEU A 486 -5.87 -10.67 -26.82
CA LEU A 486 -7.25 -11.04 -27.13
C LEU A 486 -7.91 -9.89 -27.90
N VAL A 487 -8.55 -10.20 -29.04
CA VAL A 487 -9.32 -9.22 -29.81
C VAL A 487 -10.80 -9.35 -29.45
N VAL A 488 -11.41 -8.26 -29.00
CA VAL A 488 -12.84 -8.16 -28.71
C VAL A 488 -13.38 -6.89 -29.37
N GLN A 489 -14.41 -7.03 -30.22
CA GLN A 489 -15.03 -5.91 -30.95
C GLN A 489 -14.00 -5.03 -31.70
N GLY A 490 -12.99 -5.65 -32.32
CA GLY A 490 -11.94 -4.96 -33.08
C GLY A 490 -10.87 -4.25 -32.25
N LYS A 491 -10.93 -4.32 -30.91
CA LYS A 491 -9.90 -3.79 -30.00
C LYS A 491 -9.07 -4.93 -29.40
N THR A 492 -7.76 -4.69 -29.25
CA THR A 492 -6.84 -5.64 -28.64
C THR A 492 -6.70 -5.37 -27.15
N TYR A 493 -6.83 -6.43 -26.35
CA TYR A 493 -6.66 -6.45 -24.90
C TYR A 493 -5.51 -7.42 -24.59
N ASN A 494 -4.59 -7.03 -23.72
CA ASN A 494 -3.38 -7.82 -23.44
C ASN A 494 -3.08 -7.88 -21.93
N GLN A 495 -4.12 -7.77 -21.12
CA GLN A 495 -4.05 -8.03 -19.69
C GLN A 495 -4.37 -9.50 -19.45
N ASP A 496 -3.60 -10.14 -18.58
CA ASP A 496 -3.88 -11.52 -18.17
C ASP A 496 -5.14 -11.53 -17.30
N MET A 497 -6.09 -12.41 -17.62
CA MET A 497 -7.23 -12.71 -16.77
C MET A 497 -6.89 -13.94 -15.92
N PRO A 498 -7.05 -13.86 -14.59
CA PRO A 498 -6.77 -14.97 -13.70
C PRO A 498 -7.74 -16.14 -13.94
N SER A 499 -7.31 -17.33 -13.52
CA SER A 499 -8.16 -18.52 -13.46
C SER A 499 -9.09 -18.42 -12.25
N PHE A 500 -10.34 -18.84 -12.42
CA PHE A 500 -11.33 -18.93 -11.34
C PHE A 500 -11.67 -20.39 -10.97
N LYS A 501 -10.76 -21.34 -11.23
CA LYS A 501 -10.97 -22.77 -10.96
C LYS A 501 -11.19 -23.12 -9.48
N PHE A 502 -10.78 -22.22 -8.57
CA PHE A 502 -10.99 -22.32 -7.12
C PHE A 502 -12.46 -22.15 -6.72
N LEU A 503 -13.30 -21.58 -7.59
CA LEU A 503 -14.74 -21.54 -7.37
C LEU A 503 -15.34 -22.95 -7.47
N THR A 504 -16.35 -23.19 -6.64
CA THR A 504 -17.14 -24.43 -6.72
C THR A 504 -17.80 -24.55 -8.10
N ASP A 505 -18.11 -25.78 -8.52
CA ASP A 505 -18.74 -26.03 -9.82
C ASP A 505 -20.08 -25.29 -9.94
N LYS A 506 -20.82 -25.22 -8.82
CA LYS A 506 -22.02 -24.41 -8.69
C LYS A 506 -21.78 -22.91 -8.86
N GLU A 507 -20.81 -22.33 -8.17
CA GLU A 507 -20.51 -20.89 -8.28
C GLU A 507 -20.08 -20.51 -9.71
N LEU A 508 -19.29 -21.38 -10.36
CA LEU A 508 -18.93 -21.24 -11.77
C LEU A 508 -20.17 -21.24 -12.67
N ALA A 509 -21.04 -22.24 -12.51
CA ALA A 509 -22.27 -22.33 -13.28
C ALA A 509 -23.17 -21.10 -13.09
N ASP A 510 -23.31 -20.62 -11.86
CA ASP A 510 -24.12 -19.46 -11.51
C ASP A 510 -23.54 -18.17 -12.13
N VAL A 511 -22.23 -17.89 -12.01
CA VAL A 511 -21.62 -16.67 -12.57
C VAL A 511 -21.59 -16.68 -14.09
N LEU A 512 -21.27 -17.83 -14.71
CA LEU A 512 -21.29 -17.99 -16.15
C LEU A 512 -22.69 -17.75 -16.71
N SER A 513 -23.72 -18.31 -16.05
CA SER A 513 -25.12 -18.12 -16.42
C SER A 513 -25.55 -16.66 -16.27
N TYR A 514 -25.16 -16.00 -15.18
CA TYR A 514 -25.47 -14.59 -14.96
C TYR A 514 -24.89 -13.70 -16.06
N VAL A 515 -23.61 -13.84 -16.41
CA VAL A 515 -22.98 -13.03 -17.47
C VAL A 515 -23.64 -13.29 -18.84
N ARG A 516 -23.95 -14.56 -19.14
CA ARG A 516 -24.60 -14.96 -20.40
C ARG A 516 -26.02 -14.42 -20.55
N ALA A 517 -26.77 -14.30 -19.46
CA ALA A 517 -28.13 -13.75 -19.48
C ALA A 517 -28.15 -12.22 -19.42
N SER A 518 -27.17 -11.63 -18.72
CA SER A 518 -27.14 -10.20 -18.39
C SER A 518 -26.53 -9.33 -19.49
N PHE A 519 -26.47 -8.01 -19.28
CA PHE A 519 -25.75 -7.06 -20.15
C PHE A 519 -26.20 -7.02 -21.62
N GLY A 520 -27.43 -7.49 -21.87
CA GLY A 520 -27.99 -7.59 -23.22
C GLY A 520 -27.46 -8.76 -24.05
N ASN A 521 -26.87 -9.77 -23.41
CA ASN A 521 -26.37 -10.99 -24.06
C ASN A 521 -27.49 -11.98 -24.40
N GLY A 522 -28.38 -12.28 -23.44
CA GLY A 522 -29.57 -13.11 -23.67
C GLY A 522 -29.30 -14.57 -24.06
N HIS A 523 -28.15 -15.13 -23.68
CA HIS A 523 -27.76 -16.50 -23.99
C HIS A 523 -28.26 -17.52 -22.94
N PRO A 524 -28.46 -18.80 -23.31
CA PRO A 524 -28.85 -19.85 -22.35
C PRO A 524 -27.83 -20.07 -21.24
N SER A 525 -28.30 -20.53 -20.08
CA SER A 525 -27.50 -20.84 -18.89
C SER A 525 -26.49 -21.98 -19.13
N ILE A 526 -25.51 -22.05 -18.22
CA ILE A 526 -24.57 -23.16 -18.08
C ILE A 526 -24.92 -23.91 -16.80
N THR A 527 -25.07 -25.24 -16.86
CA THR A 527 -25.38 -26.05 -15.68
C THR A 527 -24.12 -26.48 -14.93
N GLU A 528 -24.28 -26.86 -13.66
CA GLU A 528 -23.19 -27.43 -12.85
C GLU A 528 -22.60 -28.70 -13.50
N ASP A 529 -23.44 -29.60 -14.01
CA ASP A 529 -22.99 -30.79 -14.75
C ASP A 529 -22.14 -30.46 -16.00
N GLU A 530 -22.44 -29.34 -16.68
CA GLU A 530 -21.64 -28.88 -17.82
C GLU A 530 -20.25 -28.40 -17.36
N VAL A 531 -20.17 -27.73 -16.21
CA VAL A 531 -18.91 -27.33 -15.60
C VAL A 531 -18.09 -28.53 -15.14
N VAL A 532 -18.73 -29.50 -14.47
CA VAL A 532 -18.08 -30.75 -14.02
C VAL A 532 -17.46 -31.48 -15.21
N LYS A 533 -18.25 -31.74 -16.26
CA LYS A 533 -17.77 -32.40 -17.48
C LYS A 533 -16.62 -31.64 -18.12
N TYR A 534 -16.68 -30.31 -18.13
CA TYR A 534 -15.60 -29.50 -18.67
C TYR A 534 -14.31 -29.63 -17.84
N LYS A 535 -14.38 -29.59 -16.50
CA LYS A 535 -13.21 -29.78 -15.63
C LYS A 535 -12.62 -31.19 -15.75
N GLU A 536 -13.44 -32.23 -15.92
CA GLU A 536 -12.97 -33.60 -16.17
C GLU A 536 -12.17 -33.72 -17.48
N LEU A 537 -12.55 -32.96 -18.52
CA LEU A 537 -11.81 -32.91 -19.78
C LEU A 537 -10.44 -32.26 -19.65
N LEU A 538 -10.24 -31.36 -18.67
CA LEU A 538 -8.95 -30.68 -18.44
C LEU A 538 -7.93 -31.55 -17.68
N GLN A 539 -8.40 -32.60 -17.02
CA GLN A 539 -7.55 -33.52 -16.25
C GLN A 539 -6.99 -34.68 -17.09
N ASN A 540 -7.52 -34.87 -18.30
CA ASN A 540 -7.07 -35.85 -19.29
C ASN A 540 -6.25 -35.18 -20.39
#